data_AF-T0ZWZ6-F1
#
_entry.id   AF-T0ZWZ6-F1
#
_cell.length_a   1.000
_cell.length_b   1.000
_cell.length_c   1.000
_cell.angle_alpha   90.00
_cell.angle_beta   90.00
_cell.angle_gamma   90.00
#
_symmetry.space_group_name_H-M   'P 1'
#
loop_
_entity.id
_entity.type
_entity.pdbx_description
1 polymer ?
#
loop_
_entity_poly.entity_id
_entity_poly.type
_entity_poly.pdbx_seq_one_letter_code
_entity_poly.pdbx_strand_id
1 'polypeptide(L)'
;MYIDLGAEPNPHVLVVGSSGYGKSTLLKRMVGELGRKHIPAIIFDGHSEHEGMVRGMGGKVYDASKYGINIFSLDGLTINERADSVAKLFSEVYGLGYLQEFSLRQCISYMYRKHADRITGKLDRVPNIRDLLREIDIFIANSRSTAEANRLRQIKGRIALLSAGAFSGSGAELGRLARGLSSFSLAGMHSNEAMMIYIHELLGRLYMNMKGNDKEKGIKLFIIIDEGDSLLDKGSQSSGIISRLISEGRKYGLGVIIVTHSASNLSNSIVGNASTLIAFRTREPSDINYVSNIIAYGDPERSGAVRLMLGKLDQHSAILVNYTVKKPVVFISNNVAEAAVLPKAADADISNFIVAEASKPIKLADLQERVRGAFGDNAQQKLAELAALGSLKTFSFEGEVWAGTRPNPGLEHEV
;
A
#
# COMPACT_ATOMS: atom_id res chain seq x y z
N MET A 1 1.67 -19.46 -6.64
CA MET A 1 2.46 -18.94 -5.51
C MET A 1 1.48 -18.34 -4.51
N TYR A 2 1.48 -18.81 -3.26
CA TYR A 2 0.66 -18.26 -2.17
C TYR A 2 1.57 -17.52 -1.19
N ILE A 3 1.17 -16.31 -0.79
CA ILE A 3 1.88 -15.49 0.20
C ILE A 3 0.97 -15.34 1.41
N ASP A 4 1.45 -15.75 2.58
CA ASP A 4 0.77 -15.49 3.84
C ASP A 4 1.35 -14.23 4.50
N LEU A 5 0.68 -13.10 4.31
CA LEU A 5 1.07 -11.81 4.90
C LEU A 5 0.97 -11.81 6.44
N GLY A 6 0.20 -12.73 7.04
CA GLY A 6 0.08 -12.86 8.49
C GLY A 6 1.27 -13.58 9.13
N ALA A 7 2.00 -14.37 8.34
CA ALA A 7 3.22 -15.07 8.77
C ALA A 7 4.48 -14.18 8.71
N GLU A 8 4.41 -13.06 7.99
CA GLU A 8 5.53 -12.13 7.86
C GLU A 8 5.78 -11.33 9.16
N PRO A 9 7.04 -10.95 9.44
CA PRO A 9 7.35 -10.08 10.56
C PRO A 9 6.56 -8.78 10.54
N ASN A 10 6.30 -8.19 9.36
CA ASN A 10 5.35 -7.10 9.20
C ASN A 10 4.41 -7.42 8.02
N PRO A 11 3.09 -7.20 8.16
CA PRO A 11 2.11 -7.48 7.09
C PRO A 11 2.11 -6.43 5.98
N HIS A 12 3.07 -5.49 5.98
CA HIS A 12 3.13 -4.38 5.04
C HIS A 12 3.72 -4.83 3.70
N VAL A 13 3.10 -4.37 2.62
CA VAL A 13 3.48 -4.69 1.24
C VAL A 13 3.78 -3.40 0.49
N LEU A 14 4.91 -3.37 -0.19
CA LEU A 14 5.30 -2.31 -1.10
C LEU A 14 5.30 -2.85 -2.53
N VAL A 15 4.48 -2.25 -3.41
CA VAL A 15 4.41 -2.55 -4.84
C VAL A 15 4.95 -1.37 -5.62
N VAL A 16 6.00 -1.59 -6.41
CA VAL A 16 6.74 -0.53 -7.12
C VAL A 16 6.88 -0.83 -8.60
N GLY A 17 6.94 0.19 -9.45
CA GLY A 17 7.26 0.05 -10.87
C GLY A 17 6.58 1.10 -11.75
N SER A 18 7.00 1.18 -13.02
CA SER A 18 6.45 2.16 -13.96
C SER A 18 4.98 1.90 -14.32
N SER A 19 4.29 2.92 -14.87
CA SER A 19 2.92 2.76 -15.36
C SER A 19 2.83 1.72 -16.49
N GLY A 20 1.70 1.01 -16.57
CA GLY A 20 1.42 0.00 -17.60
C GLY A 20 1.99 -1.40 -17.36
N TYR A 21 2.82 -1.63 -16.32
CA TYR A 21 3.48 -2.92 -16.09
C TYR A 21 2.69 -3.93 -15.25
N GLY A 22 1.49 -3.59 -14.77
CA GLY A 22 0.59 -4.54 -14.09
C GLY A 22 0.40 -4.33 -12.59
N LYS A 23 0.84 -3.19 -12.03
CA LYS A 23 0.60 -2.83 -10.62
C LYS A 23 -0.88 -2.87 -10.25
N SER A 24 -1.73 -2.13 -10.97
CA SER A 24 -3.19 -2.11 -10.73
C SER A 24 -3.81 -3.49 -10.90
N THR A 25 -3.33 -4.30 -11.85
CA THR A 25 -3.79 -5.69 -12.05
C THR A 25 -3.48 -6.57 -10.85
N LEU A 26 -2.27 -6.44 -10.28
CA LEU A 26 -1.90 -7.15 -9.07
C LEU A 26 -2.71 -6.66 -7.87
N LEU A 27 -2.87 -5.35 -7.72
CA LEU A 27 -3.63 -4.76 -6.61
C LEU A 27 -5.07 -5.28 -6.59
N LYS A 28 -5.71 -5.29 -7.76
CA LYS A 28 -7.04 -5.89 -7.99
C LYS A 28 -7.12 -7.33 -7.50
N ARG A 29 -6.10 -8.15 -7.76
CA ARG A 29 -6.04 -9.53 -7.26
C ARG A 29 -5.89 -9.59 -5.75
N MET A 30 -5.00 -8.79 -5.18
CA MET A 30 -4.80 -8.73 -3.73
C MET A 30 -6.08 -8.32 -3.01
N VAL A 31 -6.77 -7.27 -3.47
CA VAL A 31 -8.07 -6.84 -2.94
C VAL A 31 -9.12 -7.94 -3.08
N GLY A 32 -9.15 -8.63 -4.23
CA GLY A 32 -10.00 -9.79 -4.48
C GLY A 32 -9.82 -10.90 -3.43
N GLU A 33 -8.57 -11.23 -3.11
CA GLU A 33 -8.25 -12.22 -2.08
C GLU A 33 -8.62 -11.76 -0.67
N LEU A 34 -8.37 -10.49 -0.34
CA LEU A 34 -8.77 -9.92 0.96
C LEU A 34 -10.29 -10.02 1.15
N GLY A 35 -11.08 -9.65 0.15
CA GLY A 35 -12.53 -9.75 0.23
C GLY A 35 -13.04 -11.20 0.31
N ARG A 36 -12.44 -12.15 -0.43
CA ARG A 36 -12.77 -13.59 -0.32
C ARG A 36 -12.49 -14.16 1.06
N LYS A 37 -11.41 -13.69 1.71
CA LYS A 37 -11.05 -14.07 3.08
C LYS A 37 -11.78 -13.25 4.15
N HIS A 38 -12.69 -12.37 3.74
CA HIS A 38 -13.42 -11.44 4.63
C HIS A 38 -12.50 -10.58 5.50
N ILE A 39 -11.30 -10.26 5.01
CA ILE A 39 -10.37 -9.35 5.69
C ILE A 39 -10.78 -7.91 5.33
N PRO A 40 -11.11 -7.06 6.32
CA PRO A 40 -11.44 -5.67 6.05
C PRO A 40 -10.30 -4.93 5.34
N ALA A 41 -10.65 -4.10 4.36
CA ALA A 41 -9.68 -3.26 3.67
C ALA A 41 -10.29 -1.90 3.29
N ILE A 42 -9.49 -0.85 3.45
CA ILE A 42 -9.80 0.52 3.04
C ILE A 42 -8.84 0.90 1.91
N ILE A 43 -9.39 1.24 0.76
CA ILE A 43 -8.64 1.62 -0.44
C ILE A 43 -8.78 3.12 -0.63
N PHE A 44 -7.65 3.81 -0.75
CA PHE A 44 -7.58 5.18 -1.24
C PHE A 44 -7.29 5.11 -2.73
N ASP A 45 -8.32 5.38 -3.54
CA ASP A 45 -8.34 5.14 -4.98
C ASP A 45 -8.20 6.47 -5.74
N GLY A 46 -6.98 6.78 -6.17
CA GLY A 46 -6.64 8.04 -6.85
C GLY A 46 -7.37 8.25 -8.17
N HIS A 47 -7.59 7.17 -8.93
CA HIS A 47 -8.15 7.20 -10.28
C HIS A 47 -9.48 6.45 -10.43
N SER A 48 -10.08 6.02 -9.31
CA SER A 48 -11.35 5.27 -9.29
C SER A 48 -11.30 3.95 -10.07
N GLU A 49 -10.11 3.33 -10.17
CA GLU A 49 -9.90 2.11 -10.97
C GLU A 49 -10.48 0.85 -10.31
N HIS A 50 -10.78 0.90 -9.01
CA HIS A 50 -11.18 -0.23 -8.19
C HIS A 50 -12.66 -0.21 -7.80
N GLU A 51 -13.40 0.86 -8.09
CA GLU A 51 -14.80 1.02 -7.67
C GLU A 51 -15.70 -0.16 -8.09
N GLY A 52 -15.61 -0.56 -9.37
CA GLY A 52 -16.42 -1.64 -9.91
C GLY A 52 -16.16 -2.98 -9.22
N MET A 53 -14.89 -3.27 -8.94
CA MET A 53 -14.48 -4.47 -8.20
C MET A 53 -15.03 -4.45 -6.77
N VAL A 54 -14.84 -3.33 -6.06
CA VAL A 54 -15.28 -3.20 -4.67
C VAL A 54 -16.79 -3.38 -4.56
N ARG A 55 -17.57 -2.75 -5.46
CA ARG A 55 -19.03 -2.94 -5.52
C ARG A 55 -19.42 -4.38 -5.84
N GLY A 56 -18.75 -5.01 -6.82
CA GLY A 56 -18.99 -6.40 -7.20
C GLY A 56 -18.76 -7.40 -6.08
N MET A 57 -17.89 -7.08 -5.12
CA MET A 57 -17.62 -7.88 -3.93
C MET A 57 -18.51 -7.51 -2.72
N GLY A 58 -19.53 -6.68 -2.92
CA GLY A 58 -20.41 -6.21 -1.84
C GLY A 58 -19.77 -5.15 -0.92
N GLY A 59 -18.62 -4.60 -1.32
CA GLY A 59 -17.97 -3.49 -0.64
C GLY A 59 -18.63 -2.15 -0.93
N LYS A 60 -18.20 -1.12 -0.19
CA LYS A 60 -18.75 0.24 -0.31
C LYS A 60 -17.76 1.17 -1.01
N VAL A 61 -18.29 2.06 -1.83
CA VAL A 61 -17.51 3.09 -2.51
C VAL A 61 -18.01 4.45 -2.03
N TYR A 62 -17.07 5.28 -1.59
CA TYR A 62 -17.29 6.62 -1.10
C TYR A 62 -16.55 7.61 -2.01
N ASP A 63 -17.25 8.64 -2.46
CA ASP A 63 -16.63 9.78 -3.13
C ASP A 63 -16.13 10.76 -2.05
N ALA A 64 -14.81 10.90 -1.89
CA ALA A 64 -14.23 11.72 -0.83
C ALA A 64 -14.59 13.21 -0.96
N SER A 65 -14.96 13.69 -2.15
CA SER A 65 -15.40 15.08 -2.36
C SER A 65 -16.78 15.36 -1.75
N LYS A 66 -17.62 14.32 -1.63
CA LYS A 66 -18.99 14.37 -1.11
C LYS A 66 -19.12 13.78 0.28
N TYR A 67 -18.33 12.77 0.58
CA TYR A 67 -18.33 12.08 1.85
C TYR A 67 -17.39 12.76 2.84
N GLY A 68 -17.82 13.92 3.34
CA GLY A 68 -16.93 14.78 4.09
C GLY A 68 -16.60 14.28 5.51
N ILE A 69 -15.38 14.56 5.96
CA ILE A 69 -14.95 14.35 7.34
C ILE A 69 -14.79 15.71 8.01
N ASN A 70 -15.57 15.99 9.05
CA ASN A 70 -15.35 17.20 9.82
C ASN A 70 -14.08 17.09 10.66
N ILE A 71 -12.99 17.71 10.19
CA ILE A 71 -11.67 17.77 10.87
C ILE A 71 -11.71 18.51 12.23
N PHE A 72 -12.85 19.02 12.67
CA PHE A 72 -12.99 19.62 14.00
C PHE A 72 -13.79 18.75 14.97
N SER A 73 -14.11 17.50 14.60
CA SER A 73 -14.65 16.54 15.56
C SER A 73 -13.63 16.28 16.68
N LEU A 74 -14.07 16.29 17.93
CA LEU A 74 -13.17 16.04 19.06
C LEU A 74 -12.75 14.57 19.15
N ASP A 75 -13.64 13.64 18.81
CA ASP A 75 -13.38 12.19 18.81
C ASP A 75 -12.69 11.68 20.09
N GLY A 76 -13.09 12.23 21.25
CA GLY A 76 -12.55 11.89 22.57
C GLY A 76 -11.37 12.75 23.03
N LEU A 77 -10.85 13.65 22.19
CA LEU A 77 -9.80 14.61 22.54
C LEU A 77 -10.38 15.85 23.24
N THR A 78 -9.55 16.51 24.04
CA THR A 78 -9.85 17.86 24.55
C THR A 78 -9.77 18.89 23.42
N ILE A 79 -10.39 20.06 23.63
CA ILE A 79 -10.32 21.20 22.69
C ILE A 79 -8.86 21.57 22.36
N ASN A 80 -7.98 21.59 23.36
CA ASN A 80 -6.58 21.98 23.17
C ASN A 80 -5.82 20.94 22.34
N GLU A 81 -5.98 19.65 22.64
CA GLU A 81 -5.36 18.57 21.87
C GLU A 81 -5.85 18.56 20.42
N ARG A 82 -7.15 18.77 20.22
CA ARG A 82 -7.71 18.83 18.87
C ARG A 82 -7.24 20.08 18.12
N ALA A 83 -7.18 21.23 18.78
CA ALA A 83 -6.67 22.46 18.18
C ALA A 83 -5.20 22.33 17.78
N ASP A 84 -4.40 21.68 18.61
CA ASP A 84 -3.00 21.38 18.32
C ASP A 84 -2.86 20.42 17.14
N SER A 85 -3.57 19.29 17.17
CA SER A 85 -3.56 18.29 16.10
C SER A 85 -3.98 18.86 14.74
N VAL A 86 -5.04 19.67 14.70
CA VAL A 86 -5.53 20.28 13.45
C VAL A 86 -4.57 21.38 12.97
N ALA A 87 -4.03 22.20 13.87
CA ALA A 87 -3.02 23.20 13.49
C ALA A 87 -1.75 22.52 12.94
N LYS A 88 -1.34 21.41 13.54
CA LYS A 88 -0.20 20.61 13.10
C LYS A 88 -0.43 19.98 11.74
N LEU A 89 -1.62 19.41 11.51
CA LEU A 89 -2.04 18.89 10.21
C LEU A 89 -1.92 19.95 9.10
N PHE A 90 -2.45 21.15 9.35
CA PHE A 90 -2.31 22.26 8.41
C PHE A 90 -0.87 22.73 8.23
N SER A 91 -0.09 22.73 9.32
CA SER A 91 1.32 23.10 9.32
C SER A 91 2.15 22.16 8.45
N GLU A 92 1.90 20.87 8.56
CA GLU A 92 2.55 19.83 7.77
C GLU A 92 2.15 19.94 6.30
N VAL A 93 0.85 19.98 5.98
CA VAL A 93 0.41 19.97 4.58
C VAL A 93 0.78 21.26 3.84
N TYR A 94 0.69 22.42 4.50
CA TYR A 94 0.98 23.71 3.86
C TYR A 94 2.40 24.22 4.12
N GLY A 95 3.23 23.52 4.89
CA GLY A 95 4.56 24.00 5.30
C GLY A 95 4.48 25.33 6.06
N LEU A 96 3.65 25.40 7.10
CA LEU A 96 3.53 26.61 7.93
C LEU A 96 4.73 26.74 8.87
N GLY A 97 5.25 27.95 9.04
CA GLY A 97 6.26 28.22 10.06
C GLY A 97 5.67 28.18 11.48
N TYR A 98 6.53 28.04 12.49
CA TYR A 98 6.12 27.97 13.91
C TYR A 98 5.12 29.06 14.34
N LEU A 99 5.36 30.33 13.96
CA LEU A 99 4.45 31.42 14.30
C LEU A 99 3.10 31.34 13.57
N GLN A 100 3.07 30.80 12.34
CA GLN A 100 1.83 30.59 11.60
C GLN A 100 1.01 29.46 12.24
N GLU A 101 1.66 28.33 12.57
CA GLU A 101 1.05 27.22 13.30
C GLU A 101 0.48 27.68 14.65
N PHE A 102 1.26 28.45 15.43
CA PHE A 102 0.81 29.01 16.70
C PHE A 102 -0.42 29.90 16.52
N SER A 103 -0.41 30.81 15.54
CA SER A 103 -1.53 31.72 15.27
C SER A 103 -2.79 30.96 14.86
N LEU A 104 -2.64 29.93 14.03
CA LEU A 104 -3.74 29.05 13.61
C LEU A 104 -4.31 28.28 14.80
N ARG A 105 -3.46 27.71 15.67
CA ARG A 105 -3.87 27.02 16.89
C ARG A 105 -4.67 27.93 17.83
N GLN A 106 -4.30 29.21 17.95
CA GLN A 106 -5.08 30.19 18.73
C GLN A 106 -6.46 30.44 18.11
N CYS A 107 -6.53 30.63 16.79
CA CYS A 107 -7.81 30.79 16.08
C CYS A 107 -8.72 29.58 16.30
N ILE A 108 -8.20 28.36 16.12
CA ILE A 108 -8.95 27.11 16.32
C ILE A 108 -9.40 26.97 17.78
N SER A 109 -8.51 27.22 18.74
CA SER A 109 -8.83 27.17 20.17
C SER A 109 -9.96 28.12 20.54
N TYR A 110 -9.92 29.35 20.03
CA TYR A 110 -10.92 30.37 20.34
C TYR A 110 -12.25 30.09 19.63
N MET A 111 -12.21 29.59 18.40
CA MET A 111 -13.39 29.09 17.67
C MET A 111 -14.12 28.02 18.50
N TYR A 112 -13.43 27.00 19.02
CA TYR A 112 -14.07 25.99 19.87
C TYR A 112 -14.71 26.60 21.13
N ARG A 113 -14.03 27.52 21.82
CA ARG A 113 -14.57 28.17 23.03
C ARG A 113 -15.84 28.97 22.77
N LYS A 114 -16.00 29.54 21.57
CA LYS A 114 -17.24 30.22 21.16
C LYS A 114 -18.40 29.25 20.88
N HIS A 115 -18.07 28.00 20.57
CA HIS A 115 -19.04 26.92 20.31
C HIS A 115 -19.16 25.94 21.48
N ALA A 116 -18.59 26.29 22.64
CA ALA A 116 -18.66 25.51 23.85
C ALA A 116 -19.45 26.27 24.91
N ASP A 117 -20.29 25.55 25.65
CA ASP A 117 -20.90 26.08 26.86
C ASP A 117 -19.79 26.49 27.85
N ARG A 118 -19.92 27.70 28.39
CA ARG A 118 -18.87 28.33 29.20
C ARG A 118 -18.61 27.63 30.53
N ILE A 119 -19.59 26.86 31.01
CA ILE A 119 -19.56 26.25 32.34
C ILE A 119 -19.17 24.78 32.23
N THR A 120 -19.83 24.05 31.35
CA THR A 120 -19.64 22.60 31.17
C THR A 120 -18.53 22.26 30.18
N GLY A 121 -18.12 23.21 29.33
CA GLY A 121 -17.13 22.97 28.26
C GLY A 121 -17.65 22.06 27.14
N LYS A 122 -18.93 21.67 27.17
CA LYS A 122 -19.55 20.84 26.14
C LYS A 122 -19.79 21.67 24.88
N LEU A 123 -19.45 21.11 23.72
CA LEU A 123 -19.73 21.77 22.45
C LEU A 123 -21.24 21.81 22.18
N ASP A 124 -21.77 23.00 21.88
CA ASP A 124 -23.14 23.21 21.40
C ASP A 124 -23.33 22.56 20.03
N ARG A 125 -22.31 22.72 19.19
CA ARG A 125 -22.14 22.02 17.92
C ARG A 125 -20.67 21.89 17.60
N VAL A 126 -20.34 20.87 16.80
CA VAL A 126 -18.99 20.77 16.24
C VAL A 126 -18.78 21.90 15.22
N PRO A 127 -17.71 22.72 15.35
CA PRO A 127 -17.41 23.75 14.37
C PRO A 127 -16.96 23.13 13.04
N ASN A 128 -16.89 23.92 11.97
CA ASN A 128 -16.43 23.49 10.65
C ASN A 128 -15.45 24.50 10.04
N ILE A 129 -14.96 24.23 8.82
CA ILE A 129 -14.00 25.11 8.13
C ILE A 129 -14.53 26.55 7.99
N ARG A 130 -15.85 26.74 7.76
CA ARG A 130 -16.44 28.08 7.63
C ARG A 130 -16.42 28.84 8.96
N ASP A 131 -16.51 28.14 10.09
CA ASP A 131 -16.35 28.76 11.41
C ASP A 131 -14.91 29.20 11.63
N LEU A 132 -13.93 28.37 11.25
CA LEU A 132 -12.52 28.73 11.33
C LEU A 132 -12.18 29.94 10.46
N LEU A 133 -12.64 29.98 9.20
CA LEU A 133 -12.39 31.11 8.30
C LEU A 133 -12.95 32.42 8.86
N ARG A 134 -14.16 32.37 9.46
CA ARG A 134 -14.75 33.51 10.16
C ARG A 134 -13.96 33.93 11.38
N GLU A 135 -13.44 32.97 12.15
CA GLU A 135 -12.61 33.29 13.31
C GLU A 135 -11.29 33.95 12.91
N ILE A 136 -10.66 33.47 11.83
CA ILE A 136 -9.45 34.09 11.30
C ILE A 136 -9.73 35.55 10.87
N ASP A 137 -10.88 35.84 10.27
CA ASP A 137 -11.26 37.23 9.93
C ASP A 137 -11.38 38.13 11.17
N ILE A 138 -11.93 37.61 12.26
CA ILE A 138 -12.01 38.34 13.52
C ILE A 138 -10.61 38.62 14.07
N PHE A 139 -9.70 37.64 14.05
CA PHE A 139 -8.31 37.84 14.47
C PHE A 139 -7.57 38.84 13.56
N ILE A 140 -7.83 38.84 12.25
CA ILE A 140 -7.27 39.83 11.30
C ILE A 140 -7.75 41.24 11.66
N ALA A 141 -9.05 41.41 11.91
CA ALA A 141 -9.63 42.72 12.26
C ALA A 141 -9.11 43.28 13.58
N ASN A 142 -8.73 42.41 14.52
CA ASN A 142 -8.23 42.77 15.85
C ASN A 142 -6.69 42.67 15.97
N SER A 143 -5.98 42.45 14.87
CA SER A 143 -4.52 42.33 14.85
C SER A 143 -3.84 43.62 15.29
N ARG A 144 -2.78 43.51 16.10
CA ARG A 144 -2.06 44.68 16.65
C ARG A 144 -1.03 45.26 15.67
N SER A 145 -0.73 44.52 14.61
CA SER A 145 0.24 44.92 13.59
C SER A 145 -0.15 44.42 12.20
N THR A 146 0.33 45.12 11.18
CA THR A 146 0.17 44.70 9.78
C THR A 146 0.82 43.34 9.51
N ALA A 147 1.94 43.04 10.19
CA ALA A 147 2.64 41.76 10.07
C ALA A 147 1.80 40.58 10.57
N GLU A 148 1.13 40.74 11.71
CA GLU A 148 0.20 39.74 12.27
C GLU A 148 -1.01 39.52 11.33
N ALA A 149 -1.64 40.60 10.89
CA ALA A 149 -2.77 40.54 9.97
C ALA A 149 -2.39 39.83 8.66
N ASN A 150 -1.24 40.15 8.08
CA ASN A 150 -0.75 39.53 6.85
C ASN A 150 -0.46 38.03 7.04
N ARG A 151 0.10 37.62 8.18
CA ARG A 151 0.33 36.21 8.50
C ARG A 151 -0.99 35.43 8.50
N LEU A 152 -2.02 35.97 9.14
CA LEU A 152 -3.35 35.36 9.20
C LEU A 152 -4.04 35.33 7.84
N ARG A 153 -3.90 36.39 7.02
CA ARG A 153 -4.41 36.41 5.64
C ARG A 153 -3.79 35.31 4.77
N GLN A 154 -2.50 35.06 4.90
CA GLN A 154 -1.82 33.97 4.18
C GLN A 154 -2.36 32.60 4.59
N ILE A 155 -2.54 32.37 5.90
CA ILE A 155 -3.14 31.14 6.42
C ILE A 155 -4.57 30.98 5.89
N LYS A 156 -5.39 32.03 5.98
CA LYS A 156 -6.76 32.05 5.47
C LYS A 156 -6.82 31.70 4.00
N GLY A 157 -5.96 32.31 3.18
CA GLY A 157 -5.90 32.08 1.73
C GLY A 157 -5.67 30.60 1.39
N ARG A 158 -4.81 29.91 2.14
CA ARG A 158 -4.55 28.47 1.96
C ARG A 158 -5.74 27.61 2.41
N ILE A 159 -6.29 27.87 3.59
CA ILE A 159 -7.42 27.09 4.15
C ILE A 159 -8.70 27.29 3.31
N ALA A 160 -8.92 28.48 2.76
CA ALA A 160 -10.10 28.78 1.94
C ALA A 160 -10.16 27.98 0.63
N LEU A 161 -9.03 27.45 0.16
CA LEU A 161 -8.97 26.57 -1.03
C LEU A 161 -9.50 25.16 -0.75
N LEU A 162 -9.68 24.78 0.51
CA LEU A 162 -10.27 23.50 0.84
C LEU A 162 -11.73 23.45 0.39
N SER A 163 -12.07 22.38 -0.34
CA SER A 163 -13.44 22.13 -0.76
C SER A 163 -14.33 22.00 0.47
N ALA A 164 -15.31 22.89 0.62
CA ALA A 164 -16.23 22.83 1.76
C ALA A 164 -16.95 21.48 1.85
N GLY A 165 -17.21 20.78 0.73
CA GLY A 165 -17.85 19.46 0.69
C GLY A 165 -17.09 18.37 1.46
N ALA A 166 -15.81 18.15 1.12
CA ALA A 166 -14.98 17.09 1.71
C ALA A 166 -14.73 17.23 3.23
N PHE A 167 -15.01 18.40 3.81
CA PHE A 167 -14.74 18.67 5.23
C PHE A 167 -15.95 19.22 6.01
N SER A 168 -17.15 19.21 5.40
CA SER A 168 -18.40 19.65 6.06
C SER A 168 -19.32 18.51 6.47
N GLY A 169 -18.98 17.27 6.11
CA GLY A 169 -19.80 16.10 6.42
C GLY A 169 -19.84 15.76 7.92
N SER A 170 -20.99 15.25 8.38
CA SER A 170 -21.11 14.54 9.65
C SER A 170 -20.31 13.24 9.51
N GLY A 171 -19.19 13.17 10.21
CA GLY A 171 -18.07 12.26 9.93
C GLY A 171 -18.46 10.82 9.58
N ALA A 172 -17.60 10.20 8.80
CA ALA A 172 -17.71 8.78 8.51
C ALA A 172 -17.87 7.97 9.81
N GLU A 173 -18.86 7.08 9.87
CA GLU A 173 -18.91 6.08 10.95
C GLU A 173 -17.73 5.13 10.77
N LEU A 174 -16.58 5.47 11.36
CA LEU A 174 -15.32 4.71 11.29
C LEU A 174 -15.53 3.23 11.63
N GLY A 175 -16.44 2.95 12.58
CA GLY A 175 -16.81 1.59 12.97
C GLY A 175 -17.43 0.76 11.84
N ARG A 176 -17.97 1.37 10.79
CA ARG A 176 -18.46 0.70 9.57
C ARG A 176 -17.38 0.56 8.50
N LEU A 177 -16.39 1.44 8.47
CA LEU A 177 -15.27 1.37 7.54
C LEU A 177 -14.33 0.20 7.85
N ALA A 178 -14.22 -0.17 9.12
CA ALA A 178 -13.45 -1.32 9.58
C ALA A 178 -14.17 -2.68 9.38
N ARG A 179 -15.33 -2.72 8.69
CA ARG A 179 -16.13 -3.93 8.46
C ARG A 179 -16.29 -4.17 6.95
N GLY A 180 -15.38 -4.94 6.36
CA GLY A 180 -15.39 -5.33 4.95
C GLY A 180 -14.56 -4.42 4.04
N LEU A 181 -14.85 -4.46 2.73
CA LEU A 181 -14.14 -3.66 1.74
C LEU A 181 -14.78 -2.27 1.60
N SER A 182 -13.96 -1.23 1.70
CA SER A 182 -14.32 0.16 1.46
C SER A 182 -13.32 0.79 0.49
N SER A 183 -13.80 1.53 -0.51
CA SER A 183 -12.96 2.38 -1.37
C SER A 183 -13.36 3.83 -1.23
N PHE A 184 -12.38 4.71 -1.14
CA PHE A 184 -12.50 6.15 -1.16
C PHE A 184 -11.92 6.66 -2.46
N SER A 185 -12.81 7.04 -3.39
CA SER A 185 -12.43 7.70 -4.62
C SER A 185 -11.96 9.13 -4.30
N LEU A 186 -10.75 9.43 -4.72
CA LEU A 186 -10.12 10.75 -4.56
C LEU A 186 -10.21 11.60 -5.84
N ALA A 187 -10.74 11.05 -6.93
CA ALA A 187 -10.80 11.70 -8.24
C ALA A 187 -11.60 13.02 -8.23
N GLY A 188 -12.58 13.14 -7.33
CA GLY A 188 -13.35 14.38 -7.14
C GLY A 188 -12.62 15.46 -6.32
N MET A 189 -11.43 15.19 -5.78
CA MET A 189 -10.67 16.15 -4.98
C MET A 189 -9.72 16.96 -5.87
N HIS A 190 -10.01 18.24 -6.05
CA HIS A 190 -9.28 19.11 -6.99
C HIS A 190 -7.96 19.71 -6.43
N SER A 191 -7.63 19.46 -5.17
CA SER A 191 -6.40 19.94 -4.52
C SER A 191 -5.68 18.77 -3.85
N ASN A 192 -4.37 18.67 -4.09
CA ASN A 192 -3.50 17.69 -3.45
C ASN A 192 -3.49 17.88 -1.92
N GLU A 193 -3.52 19.13 -1.46
CA GLU A 193 -3.55 19.45 -0.04
C GLU A 193 -4.86 18.99 0.61
N ALA A 194 -6.00 19.17 -0.08
CA ALA A 194 -7.27 18.62 0.39
C ALA A 194 -7.22 17.09 0.47
N MET A 195 -6.68 16.42 -0.54
CA MET A 195 -6.50 14.98 -0.56
C MET A 195 -5.62 14.51 0.62
N MET A 196 -4.48 15.16 0.83
CA MET A 196 -3.57 14.88 1.95
C MET A 196 -4.25 15.07 3.31
N ILE A 197 -4.97 16.18 3.53
CA ILE A 197 -5.68 16.46 4.78
C ILE A 197 -6.76 15.40 5.03
N TYR A 198 -7.52 15.02 4.00
CA TYR A 198 -8.57 14.01 4.11
C TYR A 198 -8.00 12.64 4.49
N ILE A 199 -6.96 12.19 3.80
CA ILE A 199 -6.31 10.91 4.06
C ILE A 199 -5.67 10.92 5.45
N HIS A 200 -4.91 11.96 5.77
CA HIS A 200 -4.25 12.09 7.08
C HIS A 200 -5.28 12.05 8.22
N GLU A 201 -6.37 12.80 8.09
CA GLU A 201 -7.44 12.81 9.09
C GLU A 201 -8.08 11.42 9.23
N LEU A 202 -8.45 10.79 8.12
CA LEU A 202 -9.10 9.47 8.16
C LEU A 202 -8.18 8.42 8.77
N LEU A 203 -6.92 8.37 8.33
CA LEU A 203 -5.91 7.46 8.86
C LEU A 203 -5.63 7.71 10.34
N GLY A 204 -5.54 8.97 10.76
CA GLY A 204 -5.33 9.34 12.16
C GLY A 204 -6.45 8.84 13.06
N ARG A 205 -7.72 9.01 12.63
CA ARG A 205 -8.87 8.49 13.39
C ARG A 205 -8.90 6.96 13.45
N LEU A 206 -8.63 6.30 12.32
CA LEU A 206 -8.55 4.83 12.27
C LEU A 206 -7.48 4.32 13.24
N TYR A 207 -6.30 4.94 13.24
CA TYR A 207 -5.21 4.58 14.13
C TYR A 207 -5.57 4.74 15.61
N MET A 208 -6.19 5.87 15.98
CA MET A 208 -6.61 6.09 17.38
C MET A 208 -7.69 5.11 17.82
N ASN A 209 -8.65 4.79 16.94
CA ASN A 209 -9.66 3.78 17.22
C ASN A 209 -9.03 2.40 17.43
N MET A 210 -8.07 2.02 16.59
CA MET A 210 -7.34 0.75 16.72
C MET A 210 -6.51 0.68 18.01
N LYS A 211 -5.90 1.79 18.42
CA LYS A 211 -5.11 1.88 19.67
C LYS A 211 -5.97 1.76 20.93
N GLY A 212 -7.24 2.15 20.87
CA GLY A 212 -8.21 1.98 21.95
C GLY A 212 -8.71 0.54 22.15
N ASN A 213 -8.47 -0.35 21.19
CA ASN A 213 -8.85 -1.76 21.26
C ASN A 213 -7.68 -2.64 21.74
N ASP A 214 -8.00 -3.83 22.25
CA ASP A 214 -6.99 -4.79 22.71
C ASP A 214 -6.02 -5.21 21.59
N LYS A 215 -4.75 -5.37 21.97
CA LYS A 215 -3.67 -5.88 21.12
C LYS A 215 -3.87 -7.37 20.88
N GLU A 216 -4.79 -7.70 19.99
CA GLU A 216 -4.96 -9.08 19.53
C GLU A 216 -3.95 -9.42 18.43
N LYS A 217 -3.59 -10.70 18.35
CA LYS A 217 -2.71 -11.21 17.29
C LYS A 217 -3.48 -11.34 15.98
N GLY A 218 -2.85 -10.94 14.88
CA GLY A 218 -3.37 -11.13 13.53
C GLY A 218 -3.77 -9.82 12.84
N ILE A 219 -4.04 -9.92 11.54
CA ILE A 219 -4.41 -8.77 10.70
C ILE A 219 -5.91 -8.52 10.82
N LYS A 220 -6.30 -7.30 11.17
CA LYS A 220 -7.68 -6.85 11.33
C LYS A 220 -8.15 -5.92 10.22
N LEU A 221 -7.22 -5.18 9.62
CA LEU A 221 -7.51 -4.18 8.61
C LEU A 221 -6.31 -4.04 7.67
N PHE A 222 -6.56 -3.96 6.37
CA PHE A 222 -5.60 -3.42 5.42
C PHE A 222 -5.95 -1.97 5.04
N ILE A 223 -4.94 -1.11 5.04
CA ILE A 223 -5.01 0.19 4.38
C ILE A 223 -4.26 0.09 3.06
N ILE A 224 -4.91 0.46 1.98
CA ILE A 224 -4.39 0.34 0.63
C ILE A 224 -4.29 1.75 0.06
N ILE A 225 -3.09 2.16 -0.32
CA ILE A 225 -2.82 3.45 -0.95
C ILE A 225 -2.40 3.15 -2.39
N ASP A 226 -3.32 3.37 -3.33
CA ASP A 226 -2.98 3.32 -4.74
C ASP A 226 -2.44 4.66 -5.20
N GLU A 227 -1.46 4.64 -6.11
CA GLU A 227 -0.75 5.83 -6.59
C GLU A 227 -0.26 6.77 -5.48
N GLY A 228 0.40 6.19 -4.48
CA GLY A 228 0.85 6.91 -3.29
C GLY A 228 1.97 7.93 -3.53
N ASP A 229 2.46 8.13 -4.75
CA ASP A 229 3.60 9.03 -5.05
C ASP A 229 3.37 10.44 -4.46
N SER A 230 2.19 11.02 -4.70
CA SER A 230 1.85 12.36 -4.19
C SER A 230 1.78 12.43 -2.66
N LEU A 231 1.48 11.32 -1.98
CA LEU A 231 1.27 11.25 -0.53
C LEU A 231 2.53 10.88 0.25
N LEU A 232 3.50 10.25 -0.41
CA LEU A 232 4.59 9.52 0.23
C LEU A 232 5.99 10.06 -0.05
N ASP A 233 6.11 11.07 -0.93
CA ASP A 233 7.38 11.72 -1.25
C ASP A 233 8.16 12.13 0.02
N LYS A 234 9.48 11.90 0.03
CA LYS A 234 10.40 12.19 1.15
C LYS A 234 10.36 13.63 1.65
N GLY A 235 9.91 14.58 0.83
CA GLY A 235 9.70 15.98 1.20
C GLY A 235 8.27 16.31 1.62
N SER A 236 7.31 15.42 1.37
CA SER A 236 5.93 15.56 1.80
C SER A 236 5.82 15.31 3.30
N GLN A 237 5.21 16.24 4.02
CA GLN A 237 5.04 16.11 5.46
C GLN A 237 4.04 15.00 5.83
N SER A 238 3.18 14.59 4.89
CA SER A 238 2.27 13.44 4.99
C SER A 238 3.00 12.09 5.11
N SER A 239 4.27 12.01 4.70
CA SER A 239 5.10 10.82 4.91
C SER A 239 5.24 10.49 6.41
N GLY A 240 5.16 11.48 7.30
CA GLY A 240 5.29 11.30 8.74
C GLY A 240 4.21 10.41 9.35
N ILE A 241 2.92 10.70 9.06
CA ILE A 241 1.82 9.87 9.59
C ILE A 241 1.86 8.47 9.00
N ILE A 242 2.12 8.32 7.69
CA ILE A 242 2.11 7.01 7.04
C ILE A 242 3.29 6.16 7.54
N SER A 243 4.46 6.77 7.73
CA SER A 243 5.61 6.12 8.37
C SER A 243 5.29 5.67 9.79
N ARG A 244 4.56 6.47 10.56
CA ARG A 244 4.11 6.12 11.92
C ARG A 244 3.10 4.98 11.91
N LEU A 245 2.13 5.00 11.00
CA LEU A 245 1.14 3.93 10.83
C LEU A 245 1.80 2.61 10.49
N ILE A 246 2.79 2.62 9.60
CA ILE A 246 3.54 1.43 9.23
C ILE A 246 4.42 0.96 10.40
N SER A 247 5.07 1.88 11.13
CA SER A 247 5.97 1.51 12.23
C SER A 247 5.23 0.99 13.47
N GLU A 248 4.05 1.56 13.78
CA GLU A 248 3.30 1.23 15.01
C GLU A 248 2.08 0.35 14.75
N GLY A 249 1.47 0.43 13.56
CA GLY A 249 0.16 -0.14 13.24
C GLY A 249 0.10 -1.65 13.32
N ARG A 250 1.20 -2.36 13.01
CA ARG A 250 1.26 -3.83 13.16
C ARG A 250 0.82 -4.28 14.56
N LYS A 251 1.18 -3.53 15.62
CA LYS A 251 0.84 -3.87 17.01
C LYS A 251 -0.68 -3.94 17.27
N TYR A 252 -1.47 -3.36 16.37
CA TYR A 252 -2.92 -3.27 16.44
C TYR A 252 -3.59 -4.05 15.28
N GLY A 253 -2.85 -4.88 14.55
CA GLY A 253 -3.36 -5.67 13.43
C GLY A 253 -3.55 -4.89 12.13
N LEU A 254 -2.85 -3.77 11.94
CA LEU A 254 -2.87 -3.02 10.68
C LEU A 254 -1.87 -3.61 9.68
N GLY A 255 -2.37 -3.99 8.50
CA GLY A 255 -1.58 -4.17 7.28
C GLY A 255 -1.67 -2.93 6.41
N VAL A 256 -0.59 -2.64 5.65
CA VAL A 256 -0.58 -1.51 4.72
C VAL A 256 -0.04 -1.98 3.39
N ILE A 257 -0.77 -1.72 2.31
CA ILE A 257 -0.33 -1.99 0.94
C ILE A 257 -0.14 -0.63 0.27
N ILE A 258 1.09 -0.33 -0.13
CA ILE A 258 1.42 0.88 -0.88
C ILE A 258 1.73 0.48 -2.31
N VAL A 259 1.06 1.12 -3.26
CA VAL A 259 1.39 1.05 -4.68
C VAL A 259 1.92 2.41 -5.12
N THR A 260 3.12 2.43 -5.69
CA THR A 260 3.80 3.67 -6.07
C THR A 260 4.61 3.50 -7.37
N HIS A 261 4.88 4.59 -8.08
CA HIS A 261 5.76 4.57 -9.24
C HIS A 261 7.22 4.58 -8.85
N SER A 262 7.55 5.36 -7.81
CA SER A 262 8.92 5.55 -7.35
C SER A 262 9.12 5.05 -5.92
N ALA A 263 10.02 4.08 -5.74
CA ALA A 263 10.41 3.58 -4.43
C ALA A 263 11.43 4.51 -3.76
N SER A 264 12.30 5.11 -4.58
CA SER A 264 13.38 6.01 -4.13
C SER A 264 12.85 7.29 -3.49
N ASN A 265 11.60 7.66 -3.76
CA ASN A 265 10.90 8.77 -3.12
C ASN A 265 10.29 8.43 -1.76
N LEU A 266 10.23 7.17 -1.34
CA LEU A 266 9.61 6.77 -0.07
C LEU A 266 10.55 6.94 1.12
N SER A 267 10.01 7.24 2.30
CA SER A 267 10.81 7.27 3.53
C SER A 267 11.45 5.92 3.82
N ASN A 268 12.67 5.92 4.39
CA ASN A 268 13.34 4.69 4.79
C ASN A 268 12.54 3.89 5.84
N SER A 269 11.68 4.57 6.62
CA SER A 269 10.78 3.94 7.58
C SER A 269 9.70 3.10 6.89
N ILE A 270 9.12 3.61 5.80
CA ILE A 270 8.14 2.87 4.99
C ILE A 270 8.79 1.62 4.39
N VAL A 271 9.92 1.80 3.72
CA VAL A 271 10.64 0.72 3.03
C VAL A 271 11.16 -0.33 4.02
N GLY A 272 11.77 0.10 5.13
CA GLY A 272 12.36 -0.80 6.12
C GLY A 272 11.34 -1.61 6.93
N ASN A 273 10.08 -1.17 7.00
CA ASN A 273 9.01 -1.91 7.68
C ASN A 273 8.15 -2.74 6.71
N ALA A 274 8.29 -2.58 5.39
CA ALA A 274 7.63 -3.42 4.41
C ALA A 274 8.35 -4.76 4.30
N SER A 275 7.81 -5.82 4.91
CA SER A 275 8.41 -7.16 4.79
C SER A 275 8.25 -7.74 3.41
N THR A 276 7.22 -7.33 2.66
CA THR A 276 7.01 -7.79 1.28
C THR A 276 7.27 -6.66 0.29
N LEU A 277 8.19 -6.88 -0.65
CA LEU A 277 8.46 -5.99 -1.77
C LEU A 277 8.13 -6.70 -3.07
N ILE A 278 7.32 -6.05 -3.90
CA ILE A 278 6.96 -6.51 -5.25
C ILE A 278 7.39 -5.45 -6.25
N ALA A 279 8.41 -5.78 -7.04
CA ALA A 279 9.00 -4.85 -8.00
C ALA A 279 8.65 -5.27 -9.44
N PHE A 280 7.83 -4.46 -10.09
CA PHE A 280 7.65 -4.48 -11.54
C PHE A 280 8.80 -3.73 -12.23
N ARG A 281 8.85 -3.84 -13.55
CA ARG A 281 9.79 -3.07 -14.36
C ARG A 281 9.67 -1.58 -14.05
N THR A 282 10.84 -0.96 -13.87
CA THR A 282 11.00 0.49 -13.82
C THR A 282 12.04 0.93 -14.86
N ARG A 283 11.87 2.14 -15.40
CA ARG A 283 12.82 2.77 -16.34
C ARG A 283 13.69 3.85 -15.68
N GLU A 284 13.31 4.28 -14.49
CA GLU A 284 13.97 5.38 -13.79
C GLU A 284 15.27 4.85 -13.14
N PRO A 285 16.47 5.34 -13.54
CA PRO A 285 17.74 4.80 -13.05
C PRO A 285 17.89 4.88 -11.53
N SER A 286 17.41 5.96 -10.92
CA SER A 286 17.46 6.14 -9.47
C SER A 286 16.64 5.07 -8.73
N ASP A 287 15.45 4.74 -9.24
CA ASP A 287 14.61 3.65 -8.71
C ASP A 287 15.18 2.27 -8.97
N ILE A 288 15.69 2.01 -10.18
CA ILE A 288 16.34 0.75 -10.49
C ILE A 288 17.46 0.48 -9.49
N ASN A 289 18.32 1.48 -9.24
CA ASN A 289 19.44 1.34 -8.33
C ASN A 289 18.96 1.11 -6.89
N TYR A 290 17.96 1.87 -6.46
CA TYR A 290 17.42 1.79 -5.11
C TYR A 290 16.73 0.45 -4.83
N VAL A 291 15.82 0.03 -5.71
CA VAL A 291 15.09 -1.25 -5.59
C VAL A 291 16.04 -2.44 -5.68
N SER A 292 17.01 -2.42 -6.61
CA SER A 292 18.02 -3.48 -6.71
C SER A 292 18.84 -3.62 -5.43
N ASN A 293 19.24 -2.51 -4.81
CA ASN A 293 19.98 -2.54 -3.55
C ASN A 293 19.14 -3.10 -2.40
N ILE A 294 17.84 -2.79 -2.34
CA ILE A 294 16.94 -3.35 -1.32
C ILE A 294 16.80 -4.86 -1.50
N ILE A 295 16.48 -5.31 -2.72
CA ILE A 295 16.31 -6.74 -3.06
C ILE A 295 17.60 -7.53 -2.80
N ALA A 296 18.75 -6.92 -3.07
CA ALA A 296 20.06 -7.53 -2.89
C ALA A 296 20.59 -7.44 -1.45
N TYR A 297 19.86 -6.80 -0.52
CA TYR A 297 20.33 -6.52 0.84
C TYR A 297 21.69 -5.78 0.89
N GLY A 298 21.91 -4.88 -0.07
CA GLY A 298 23.14 -4.10 -0.20
C GLY A 298 24.32 -4.83 -0.85
N ASP A 299 24.17 -6.10 -1.24
CA ASP A 299 25.20 -6.87 -1.93
C ASP A 299 25.43 -6.34 -3.37
N PRO A 300 26.65 -5.88 -3.73
CA PRO A 300 26.90 -5.26 -5.03
C PRO A 300 26.70 -6.19 -6.23
N GLU A 301 27.13 -7.45 -6.13
CA GLU A 301 27.04 -8.42 -7.22
C GLU A 301 25.58 -8.81 -7.49
N ARG A 302 24.83 -9.13 -6.43
CA ARG A 302 23.39 -9.40 -6.51
C ARG A 302 22.62 -8.17 -6.99
N SER A 303 22.99 -6.97 -6.55
CA SER A 303 22.37 -5.72 -7.02
C SER A 303 22.57 -5.52 -8.53
N GLY A 304 23.76 -5.88 -9.05
CA GLY A 304 24.04 -5.91 -10.48
C GLY A 304 23.11 -6.88 -11.23
N ALA A 305 22.96 -8.10 -10.74
CA ALA A 305 22.07 -9.11 -11.33
C ALA A 305 20.59 -8.67 -11.30
N VAL A 306 20.12 -8.16 -10.16
CA VAL A 306 18.73 -7.68 -9.99
C VAL A 306 18.43 -6.52 -10.92
N ARG A 307 19.38 -5.61 -11.11
CA ARG A 307 19.27 -4.47 -12.03
C ARG A 307 19.08 -4.91 -13.48
N LEU A 308 19.86 -5.90 -13.93
CA LEU A 308 19.69 -6.49 -15.25
C LEU A 308 18.33 -7.18 -15.41
N MET A 309 17.86 -7.86 -14.37
CA MET A 309 16.54 -8.51 -14.36
C MET A 309 15.40 -7.48 -14.41
N LEU A 310 15.39 -6.48 -13.53
CA LEU A 310 14.36 -5.43 -13.47
C LEU A 310 14.19 -4.70 -14.80
N GLY A 311 15.31 -4.40 -15.48
CA GLY A 311 15.29 -3.73 -16.79
C GLY A 311 14.71 -4.59 -17.92
N LYS A 312 14.70 -5.92 -17.77
CA LYS A 312 14.26 -6.90 -18.76
C LYS A 312 12.90 -7.54 -18.45
N LEU A 313 12.28 -7.23 -17.31
CA LEU A 313 10.96 -7.77 -16.98
C LEU A 313 9.92 -7.42 -18.05
N ASP A 314 9.17 -8.44 -18.45
CA ASP A 314 8.01 -8.29 -19.32
C ASP A 314 6.84 -7.62 -18.59
N GLN A 315 5.85 -7.19 -19.37
CA GLN A 315 4.60 -6.70 -18.81
C GLN A 315 3.96 -7.78 -17.93
N HIS A 316 3.43 -7.37 -16.78
CA HIS A 316 2.88 -8.25 -15.74
C HIS A 316 3.89 -9.15 -15.03
N SER A 317 5.17 -9.13 -15.39
CA SER A 317 6.21 -9.84 -14.65
C SER A 317 6.77 -8.96 -13.53
N ALA A 318 6.92 -9.53 -12.34
CA ALA A 318 7.44 -8.82 -11.17
C ALA A 318 8.40 -9.72 -10.37
N ILE A 319 9.32 -9.08 -9.66
CA ILE A 319 10.17 -9.72 -8.65
C ILE A 319 9.47 -9.59 -7.29
N LEU A 320 9.27 -10.71 -6.61
CA LEU A 320 8.84 -10.78 -5.22
C LEU A 320 10.05 -11.04 -4.32
N VAL A 321 10.14 -10.26 -3.25
CA VAL A 321 10.96 -10.58 -2.08
C VAL A 321 10.10 -10.44 -0.84
N ASN A 322 10.16 -11.41 0.06
CA ASN A 322 9.66 -11.23 1.42
C ASN A 322 10.54 -12.00 2.43
N TYR A 323 10.19 -11.98 3.71
CA TYR A 323 10.99 -12.65 4.74
C TYR A 323 11.00 -14.18 4.57
N THR A 324 9.86 -14.74 4.16
CA THR A 324 9.71 -16.19 3.97
C THR A 324 10.43 -16.69 2.70
N VAL A 325 10.47 -15.87 1.66
CA VAL A 325 11.06 -16.14 0.35
C VAL A 325 12.46 -15.52 0.30
N LYS A 326 13.44 -16.25 0.86
CA LYS A 326 14.84 -15.81 1.03
C LYS A 326 15.60 -15.52 -0.28
N LYS A 327 15.06 -15.92 -1.44
CA LYS A 327 15.63 -15.66 -2.76
C LYS A 327 14.60 -14.92 -3.62
N PRO A 328 14.98 -13.86 -4.35
CA PRO A 328 14.04 -13.16 -5.22
C PRO A 328 13.37 -14.13 -6.21
N VAL A 329 12.03 -14.06 -6.30
CA VAL A 329 11.24 -14.90 -7.22
C VAL A 329 10.63 -14.01 -8.29
N VAL A 330 10.82 -14.37 -9.56
CA VAL A 330 10.10 -13.75 -10.68
C VAL A 330 8.76 -14.47 -10.85
N PHE A 331 7.67 -13.72 -10.92
CA PHE A 331 6.34 -14.26 -11.15
C PHE A 331 5.54 -13.42 -12.15
N ILE A 332 4.53 -14.05 -12.76
CA ILE A 332 3.60 -13.40 -13.70
C ILE A 332 2.31 -13.06 -12.96
N SER A 333 2.02 -11.77 -12.84
CA SER A 333 0.90 -11.22 -12.06
C SER A 333 -0.46 -11.36 -12.74
N ASN A 334 -0.54 -11.64 -14.05
CA ASN A 334 -1.80 -11.70 -14.80
C ASN A 334 -2.28 -13.14 -15.13
N ASN A 335 -1.58 -14.19 -14.70
CA ASN A 335 -1.98 -15.55 -15.05
C ASN A 335 -3.30 -15.92 -14.33
N VAL A 336 -4.39 -16.14 -15.09
CA VAL A 336 -5.76 -16.47 -14.63
C VAL A 336 -5.99 -17.98 -14.71
N ALA A 337 -4.96 -18.81 -14.51
CA ALA A 337 -5.24 -20.19 -14.17
C ALA A 337 -6.14 -20.16 -12.93
N GLU A 338 -7.32 -20.76 -13.06
CA GLU A 338 -8.41 -20.78 -12.10
C GLU A 338 -7.86 -20.89 -10.67
N ALA A 339 -8.56 -20.27 -9.73
CA ALA A 339 -8.44 -20.67 -8.33
C ALA A 339 -8.81 -22.16 -8.26
N ALA A 340 -7.83 -23.02 -8.51
CA ALA A 340 -7.91 -24.43 -8.24
C ALA A 340 -8.11 -24.49 -6.73
N VAL A 341 -9.33 -24.89 -6.36
CA VAL A 341 -9.58 -25.56 -5.10
C VAL A 341 -8.38 -26.47 -4.88
N LEU A 342 -7.59 -26.19 -3.84
CA LEU A 342 -6.54 -27.10 -3.40
C LEU A 342 -7.20 -28.49 -3.31
N PRO A 343 -6.71 -29.51 -4.04
CA PRO A 343 -7.10 -30.86 -3.74
C PRO A 343 -6.80 -31.07 -2.26
N LYS A 344 -7.78 -31.59 -1.52
CA LYS A 344 -7.52 -32.12 -0.19
C LYS A 344 -6.29 -33.02 -0.28
N ALA A 345 -5.41 -32.89 0.70
CA ALA A 345 -4.19 -33.67 0.85
C ALA A 345 -4.40 -35.15 0.47
N ALA A 346 -4.02 -35.51 -0.76
CA ALA A 346 -3.96 -36.88 -1.27
C ALA A 346 -3.15 -36.97 -2.57
N ASP A 347 -3.17 -35.96 -3.45
CA ASP A 347 -2.47 -36.03 -4.74
C ASP A 347 -1.27 -35.08 -4.79
N ALA A 348 -0.07 -35.63 -4.63
CA ALA A 348 1.17 -34.91 -4.88
C ALA A 348 1.24 -34.50 -6.36
N ASP A 349 1.09 -33.21 -6.64
CA ASP A 349 1.13 -32.64 -7.97
C ASP A 349 2.50 -32.90 -8.61
N ILE A 350 2.52 -33.79 -9.61
CA ILE A 350 3.73 -34.25 -10.28
C ILE A 350 4.56 -33.11 -10.87
N SER A 351 3.90 -32.02 -11.21
CA SER A 351 4.55 -30.83 -11.72
C SER A 351 5.51 -30.25 -10.68
N ASN A 352 5.16 -30.28 -9.39
CA ASN A 352 6.06 -29.87 -8.31
C ASN A 352 7.20 -30.87 -8.07
N PHE A 353 6.94 -32.18 -8.19
CA PHE A 353 7.99 -33.21 -8.05
C PHE A 353 9.02 -33.11 -9.18
N ILE A 354 8.57 -33.07 -10.44
CA ILE A 354 9.46 -33.01 -11.60
C ILE A 354 10.14 -31.65 -11.73
N VAL A 355 9.49 -30.54 -11.37
CA VAL A 355 10.16 -29.22 -11.34
C VAL A 355 11.24 -29.17 -10.24
N ALA A 356 11.01 -29.81 -9.09
CA ALA A 356 12.04 -29.91 -8.05
C ALA A 356 13.25 -30.73 -8.53
N GLU A 357 13.01 -31.90 -9.12
CA GLU A 357 14.05 -32.81 -9.62
C GLU A 357 14.80 -32.25 -10.86
N ALA A 358 14.10 -31.59 -11.78
CA ALA A 358 14.63 -31.03 -13.03
C ALA A 358 14.98 -29.54 -12.94
N SER A 359 15.09 -29.00 -11.71
CA SER A 359 15.58 -27.64 -11.44
C SER A 359 17.05 -27.43 -11.82
N LYS A 360 17.78 -28.54 -11.97
CA LYS A 360 19.11 -28.64 -12.60
C LYS A 360 19.04 -29.64 -13.76
N PRO A 361 19.91 -29.55 -14.77
CA PRO A 361 20.02 -30.59 -15.78
C PRO A 361 20.23 -31.97 -15.14
N ILE A 362 19.37 -32.92 -15.47
CA ILE A 362 19.46 -34.32 -15.05
C ILE A 362 19.39 -35.20 -16.31
N LYS A 363 20.08 -36.35 -16.32
CA LYS A 363 19.92 -37.32 -17.42
C LYS A 363 18.46 -37.74 -17.51
N LEU A 364 17.92 -37.77 -18.74
CA LEU A 364 16.51 -38.09 -18.95
C LEU A 364 16.16 -39.49 -18.43
N ALA A 365 17.10 -40.44 -18.53
CA ALA A 365 16.94 -41.79 -17.99
C ALA A 365 16.76 -41.80 -16.46
N ASP A 366 17.60 -41.05 -15.73
CA ASP A 366 17.54 -40.96 -14.27
C ASP A 366 16.24 -40.28 -13.81
N LEU A 367 15.80 -39.24 -14.54
CA LEU A 367 14.52 -38.59 -14.28
C LEU A 367 13.36 -39.57 -14.51
N GLN A 368 13.39 -40.34 -15.59
CA GLN A 368 12.37 -41.35 -15.88
C GLN A 368 12.31 -42.45 -14.81
N GLU A 369 13.45 -42.89 -14.29
CA GLU A 369 13.52 -43.88 -13.22
C GLU A 369 12.96 -43.34 -11.90
N ARG A 370 13.30 -42.10 -11.52
CA ARG A 370 12.75 -41.44 -10.32
C ARG A 370 11.24 -41.25 -10.42
N VAL A 371 10.75 -40.88 -11.60
CA VAL A 371 9.31 -40.72 -11.87
C VAL A 371 8.60 -42.08 -11.86
N ARG A 372 9.24 -43.14 -12.39
CA ARG A 372 8.71 -44.50 -12.31
C ARG A 372 8.64 -44.99 -10.87
N GLY A 373 9.66 -44.73 -10.06
CA GLY A 373 9.66 -45.06 -8.63
C GLY A 373 8.58 -44.32 -7.84
N ALA A 374 8.31 -43.06 -8.19
CA ALA A 374 7.32 -42.24 -7.50
C ALA A 374 5.86 -42.50 -7.94
N PHE A 375 5.63 -42.84 -9.21
CA PHE A 375 4.28 -42.89 -9.80
C PHE A 375 3.90 -44.24 -10.41
N GLY A 376 4.78 -45.25 -10.35
CA GLY A 376 4.51 -46.61 -10.82
C GLY A 376 4.01 -46.66 -12.26
N ASP A 377 2.88 -47.33 -12.49
CA ASP A 377 2.28 -47.57 -13.81
C ASP A 377 1.85 -46.27 -14.53
N ASN A 378 1.65 -45.17 -13.79
CA ASN A 378 1.22 -43.90 -14.37
C ASN A 378 2.38 -43.03 -14.91
N ALA A 379 3.63 -43.45 -14.73
CA ALA A 379 4.82 -42.63 -15.00
C ALA A 379 4.93 -42.09 -16.44
N GLN A 380 4.54 -42.88 -17.45
CA GLN A 380 4.60 -42.44 -18.85
C GLN A 380 3.56 -41.38 -19.20
N GLN A 381 2.31 -41.57 -18.77
CA GLN A 381 1.25 -40.57 -18.95
C GLN A 381 1.65 -39.23 -18.31
N LYS A 382 2.25 -39.34 -17.13
CA LYS A 382 2.73 -38.24 -16.31
C LYS A 382 3.89 -37.43 -16.91
N LEU A 383 4.85 -38.09 -17.57
CA LEU A 383 5.89 -37.40 -18.33
C LEU A 383 5.33 -36.69 -19.58
N ALA A 384 4.32 -37.29 -20.23
CA ALA A 384 3.67 -36.70 -21.40
C ALA A 384 2.88 -35.43 -21.04
N GLU A 385 2.17 -35.43 -19.91
CA GLU A 385 1.47 -34.24 -19.36
C GLU A 385 2.45 -33.06 -19.18
N LEU A 386 3.65 -33.31 -18.66
CA LEU A 386 4.67 -32.27 -18.43
C LEU A 386 5.34 -31.77 -19.70
N ALA A 387 5.56 -32.64 -20.69
CA ALA A 387 6.03 -32.25 -22.01
C ALA A 387 4.98 -31.35 -22.71
N ALA A 388 3.69 -31.68 -22.58
CA ALA A 388 2.59 -30.89 -23.13
C ALA A 388 2.47 -29.49 -22.48
N LEU A 389 2.78 -29.38 -21.19
CA LEU A 389 2.85 -28.10 -20.47
C LEU A 389 4.07 -27.23 -20.85
N GLY A 390 4.94 -27.70 -21.75
CA GLY A 390 6.12 -26.98 -22.21
C GLY A 390 7.20 -26.71 -21.14
N SER A 391 7.01 -27.30 -19.95
CA SER A 391 7.80 -27.06 -18.76
C SER A 391 9.03 -27.96 -18.67
N LEU A 392 9.07 -29.09 -19.39
CA LEU A 392 10.24 -29.97 -19.46
C LEU A 392 10.84 -29.90 -20.88
N LYS A 393 12.12 -29.61 -20.99
CA LYS A 393 12.86 -29.57 -22.26
C LYS A 393 14.04 -30.49 -22.23
N THR A 394 14.24 -31.19 -23.34
CA THR A 394 15.33 -32.14 -23.52
C THR A 394 16.39 -31.57 -24.46
N PHE A 395 17.65 -31.86 -24.18
CA PHE A 395 18.78 -31.50 -25.04
C PHE A 395 19.83 -32.61 -25.00
N SER A 396 20.69 -32.69 -26.02
CA SER A 396 21.76 -33.69 -26.10
C SER A 396 23.10 -33.09 -25.72
N PHE A 397 23.88 -33.79 -24.89
CA PHE A 397 25.23 -33.40 -24.49
C PHE A 397 26.06 -34.67 -24.24
N GLU A 398 27.27 -34.74 -24.81
CA GLU A 398 28.18 -35.90 -24.72
C GLU A 398 27.55 -37.26 -25.10
N GLY A 399 26.68 -37.27 -26.10
CA GLY A 399 26.01 -38.50 -26.55
C GLY A 399 24.83 -38.95 -25.67
N GLU A 400 24.48 -38.17 -24.64
CA GLU A 400 23.41 -38.44 -23.69
C GLU A 400 22.26 -37.44 -23.83
N VAL A 401 21.05 -37.84 -23.45
CA VAL A 401 19.87 -36.95 -23.44
C VAL A 401 19.60 -36.47 -22.02
N TRP A 402 19.55 -35.14 -21.87
CA TRP A 402 19.35 -34.44 -20.60
C TRP A 402 18.01 -33.73 -20.59
N ALA A 403 17.41 -33.54 -19.42
CA ALA A 403 16.13 -32.87 -19.22
C ALA A 403 16.23 -31.71 -18.19
N GLY A 404 15.50 -30.61 -18.43
CA GLY A 404 15.45 -29.44 -17.54
C GLY A 404 14.32 -28.45 -17.89
N THR A 405 14.00 -27.50 -17.01
CA THR A 405 12.79 -26.66 -17.10
C THR A 405 12.93 -25.26 -17.76
N ARG A 406 14.06 -25.02 -18.47
CA ARG A 406 14.47 -23.86 -19.35
C ARG A 406 14.75 -22.47 -18.70
N PRO A 407 15.63 -21.65 -19.33
CA PRO A 407 16.98 -21.94 -19.82
C PRO A 407 18.04 -21.44 -18.83
N ASN A 408 19.10 -22.22 -18.67
CA ASN A 408 20.35 -21.78 -18.10
C ASN A 408 21.05 -20.83 -19.12
N PRO A 409 21.33 -19.55 -18.82
CA PRO A 409 22.03 -18.64 -19.74
C PRO A 409 23.55 -18.90 -19.86
N GLY A 410 24.03 -20.07 -19.41
CA GLY A 410 25.47 -20.37 -19.29
C GLY A 410 26.06 -21.33 -20.32
N LEU A 411 25.39 -21.66 -21.43
CA LEU A 411 25.88 -22.65 -22.41
C LEU A 411 25.79 -22.22 -23.88
N GLU A 412 25.54 -20.94 -24.19
CA GLU A 412 25.58 -20.42 -25.57
C GLU A 412 26.92 -19.77 -25.98
N HIS A 413 27.98 -19.94 -25.18
CA HIS A 413 29.34 -19.54 -25.56
C HIS A 413 30.36 -20.64 -25.25
N GLU A 414 30.33 -21.71 -26.04
CA GLU A 414 31.54 -22.50 -26.37
C GLU A 414 31.46 -22.93 -27.84
N VAL A 415 31.95 -22.05 -28.72
CA VAL A 415 32.70 -22.37 -29.95
C VAL A 415 33.78 -21.31 -30.09
#